data_AF-A0A3D1UMG4-F1
#
_entry.id   AF-A0A3D1UMG4-F1
#
_cell.length_a   1.000
_cell.length_b   1.000
_cell.length_c   1.000
_cell.angle_alpha   90.00
_cell.angle_beta   90.00
_cell.angle_gamma   90.00
#
_symmetry.space_group_name_H-M   'P 1'
#
loop_
_entity.id
_entity.type
_entity.pdbx_description
1 polymer ?
#
loop_
_entity_poly.entity_id
_entity_poly.type
_entity_poly.pdbx_seq_one_letter_code
_entity_poly.pdbx_strand_id
1 'polypeptide(L)'
;MKFNRFEYESVVDGLKDWYLFHDAGAGTDCVVILHGHGSHGDQLLIRPDLAPWLASLDRFGVSVAEPPGQCMDVARRRFRFVASS
;
A
#
# COMPACT_ATOMS: atom_id res chain seq x y z
N MET A 1 3.78 -8.28 -11.33
CA MET A 1 2.66 -7.77 -10.50
C MET A 1 1.65 -6.98 -11.33
N LYS A 2 0.36 -7.08 -11.01
CA LYS A 2 -0.71 -6.23 -11.54
C LYS A 2 -1.32 -5.43 -10.38
N PHE A 3 -1.28 -4.10 -10.50
CA PHE A 3 -1.87 -3.20 -9.51
C PHE A 3 -3.25 -2.74 -9.96
N ASN A 4 -4.18 -2.67 -9.01
CA ASN A 4 -5.48 -2.07 -9.20
C ASN A 4 -5.64 -0.91 -8.21
N ARG A 5 -6.29 0.15 -8.67
CA ARG A 5 -6.68 1.28 -7.83
C ARG A 5 -8.06 0.99 -7.24
N PHE A 6 -8.19 1.17 -5.93
CA PHE A 6 -9.45 1.03 -5.21
C PHE A 6 -9.84 2.36 -4.59
N GLU A 7 -11.04 2.83 -4.92
CA GLU A 7 -11.65 3.97 -4.27
C GLU A 7 -12.20 3.54 -2.89
N TYR A 8 -12.01 4.39 -1.89
CA TYR A 8 -12.38 4.14 -0.50
C TYR A 8 -12.94 5.41 0.13
N GLU A 9 -14.02 5.26 0.90
CA GLU A 9 -14.52 6.34 1.74
C GLU A 9 -14.17 6.02 3.20
N SER A 10 -13.44 6.92 3.83
CA SER A 10 -13.02 6.77 5.21
C SER A 10 -14.22 6.82 6.14
N VAL A 11 -14.37 5.78 6.95
CA VAL A 11 -15.43 5.69 7.96
C VAL A 11 -15.17 6.59 9.17
N VAL A 12 -13.97 7.18 9.27
CA VAL A 12 -13.55 8.03 10.40
C VAL A 12 -13.99 9.48 10.16
N ASP A 13 -13.79 10.00 8.95
CA ASP A 13 -14.02 11.39 8.58
C ASP A 13 -14.92 11.59 7.35
N GLY A 14 -15.35 10.51 6.69
CA GLY A 14 -16.19 10.56 5.48
C GLY A 14 -15.47 11.01 4.23
N LEU A 15 -14.14 11.16 4.27
CA LEU A 15 -13.37 11.64 3.12
C LEU A 15 -13.17 10.51 2.10
N LYS A 16 -13.33 10.87 0.83
CA LYS A 16 -13.04 9.98 -0.30
C LYS A 16 -11.57 10.00 -0.62
N ASP A 17 -11.00 8.82 -0.74
CA ASP A 17 -9.60 8.62 -1.05
C ASP A 17 -9.42 7.32 -1.87
N TRP A 18 -8.19 6.98 -2.20
CA TRP A 18 -7.89 5.77 -2.96
C TRP A 18 -6.58 5.13 -2.52
N TYR A 19 -6.44 3.83 -2.77
CA TYR A 19 -5.20 3.09 -2.55
C TYR A 19 -4.87 2.18 -3.72
N LEU A 20 -3.58 1.88 -3.92
CA LEU A 20 -3.15 0.83 -4.82
C LEU A 20 -3.09 -0.51 -4.10
N PHE A 21 -3.52 -1.55 -4.82
CA PHE A 21 -3.47 -2.91 -4.32
C PHE A 21 -3.02 -3.90 -5.40
N HIS A 22 -2.09 -4.76 -5.01
CA HIS A 22 -1.74 -5.98 -5.73
C HIS A 22 -2.13 -7.19 -4.86
N ASP A 23 -2.90 -8.10 -5.44
CA ASP A 23 -3.29 -9.35 -4.81
C ASP A 23 -2.42 -10.50 -5.34
N ALA A 24 -1.68 -11.16 -4.45
CA ALA A 24 -0.91 -12.36 -4.76
C ALA A 24 -1.68 -13.67 -4.47
N GLY A 25 -2.90 -13.57 -3.93
CA GLY A 25 -3.78 -14.70 -3.64
C GLY A 25 -4.04 -14.93 -2.14
N ALA A 26 -4.93 -15.87 -1.84
CA ALA A 26 -5.29 -16.18 -0.47
C ALA A 26 -4.12 -16.82 0.30
N GLY A 27 -3.90 -16.37 1.54
CA GLY A 27 -2.87 -16.91 2.43
C GLY A 27 -1.45 -16.40 2.17
N THR A 28 -1.27 -15.41 1.29
CA THR A 28 0.01 -14.73 1.10
C THR A 28 0.19 -13.60 2.11
N ASP A 29 1.44 -13.32 2.48
CA ASP A 29 1.76 -12.13 3.27
C ASP A 29 1.37 -10.85 2.53
N CYS A 30 0.99 -9.82 3.28
CA CYS A 30 0.63 -8.51 2.74
C CYS A 30 1.60 -7.45 3.26
N VAL A 31 2.29 -6.78 2.33
CA VAL A 31 3.19 -5.67 2.63
C VAL A 31 2.43 -4.37 2.47
N VAL A 32 2.31 -3.63 3.58
CA VAL A 32 1.72 -2.28 3.57
C VAL A 32 2.83 -1.26 3.45
N ILE A 33 2.81 -0.48 2.38
CA ILE A 33 3.84 0.52 2.08
C ILE A 33 3.29 1.89 2.41
N LEU A 34 3.97 2.54 3.37
CA LEU A 34 3.61 3.85 3.85
C LEU A 34 4.48 4.89 3.16
N HIS A 35 3.86 5.89 2.57
CA HIS A 35 4.56 7.00 1.93
C HIS A 35 4.68 8.21 2.86
N GLY A 36 5.61 9.11 2.53
CA GLY A 36 5.82 10.36 3.26
C GLY A 36 4.66 11.35 3.11
N HIS A 37 4.63 12.35 3.99
CA HIS A 37 3.67 13.45 3.93
C HIS A 37 3.74 14.18 2.57
N GLY A 38 2.59 14.47 1.97
CA GLY A 38 2.48 15.11 0.66
C GLY A 38 2.70 14.18 -0.55
N SER A 39 3.03 12.91 -0.33
CA SER A 39 3.05 11.88 -1.38
C SER A 39 1.70 11.17 -1.47
N HIS A 40 1.45 10.48 -2.59
CA HIS A 40 0.24 9.67 -2.82
C HIS A 40 0.58 8.18 -2.79
N GLY A 41 -0.43 7.30 -2.70
CA GLY A 41 -0.30 5.84 -2.62
C GLY A 41 0.10 5.15 -3.93
N ASP A 42 0.93 5.78 -4.76
CA ASP A 42 1.46 5.26 -6.02
C ASP A 42 2.99 5.33 -6.13
N GLN A 43 3.68 5.52 -5.00
CA GLN A 43 5.12 5.78 -5.01
C GLN A 43 5.90 4.62 -5.62
N LEU A 44 5.52 3.36 -5.37
CA LEU A 44 6.23 2.22 -5.99
C LEU A 44 6.18 2.26 -7.51
N LEU A 45 5.11 2.79 -8.11
CA LEU A 45 4.93 2.82 -9.55
C LEU A 45 5.62 4.02 -10.21
N ILE A 46 5.64 5.18 -9.53
CA ILE A 46 6.12 6.43 -10.14
C ILE A 46 7.58 6.76 -9.82
N ARG A 47 8.14 6.21 -8.74
CA ARG A 47 9.52 6.47 -8.30
C ARG A 47 10.49 5.45 -8.92
N PRO A 48 11.39 5.86 -9.84
CA PRO A 48 12.30 4.94 -10.50
C PRO A 48 13.27 4.24 -9.54
N ASP A 49 13.64 4.91 -8.44
CA ASP A 49 14.53 4.36 -7.42
C ASP A 49 13.87 3.26 -6.57
N LEU A 50 12.54 3.14 -6.60
CA LEU A 50 11.80 2.06 -5.96
C LEU A 50 11.56 0.84 -6.89
N ALA A 51 11.91 0.94 -8.18
CA ALA A 51 11.75 -0.18 -9.12
C ALA A 51 12.41 -1.51 -8.67
N PRO A 52 13.60 -1.51 -8.01
CA PRO A 52 14.18 -2.75 -7.48
C PRO A 52 13.33 -3.41 -6.38
N TRP A 53 12.55 -2.63 -5.63
CA TRP A 53 11.63 -3.15 -4.62
C TRP A 53 10.45 -3.85 -5.26
N LEU A 54 9.87 -3.29 -6.32
CA LEU A 54 8.81 -3.94 -7.09
C LEU A 54 9.23 -5.33 -7.58
N ALA A 55 10.43 -5.44 -8.17
CA ALA A 55 10.98 -6.72 -8.63
C ALA A 55 11.16 -7.71 -7.47
N SER A 56 11.55 -7.23 -6.29
CA SER A 56 11.72 -8.07 -5.10
C SER A 56 10.37 -8.55 -4.56
N LEU A 57 9.38 -7.66 -4.44
CA LEU A 57 8.03 -7.98 -3.96
C LEU A 57 7.33 -8.99 -4.89
N ASP A 58 7.47 -8.83 -6.20
CA ASP A 58 6.96 -9.79 -7.19
C ASP A 58 7.59 -11.18 -6.98
N ARG A 59 8.91 -11.22 -6.77
CA ARG A 59 9.64 -12.47 -6.52
C ARG A 59 9.21 -13.17 -5.23
N PHE A 60 8.86 -12.41 -4.19
CA PHE A 60 8.40 -12.99 -2.92
C PHE A 60 6.94 -13.46 -2.96
N GLY A 61 6.18 -13.12 -4.01
CA GLY A 61 4.78 -13.54 -4.14
C GLY A 61 3.89 -12.97 -3.04
N VAL A 62 4.11 -11.70 -2.67
CA VAL A 62 3.35 -11.02 -1.60
C VAL A 62 2.29 -10.11 -2.17
N SER A 63 1.19 -9.95 -1.43
CA SER A 63 0.23 -8.88 -1.68
C SER A 63 0.82 -7.55 -1.25
N VAL A 64 0.44 -6.46 -1.92
CA VAL A 64 0.96 -5.12 -1.65
C VAL A 64 -0.17 -4.12 -1.56
N ALA A 65 -0.16 -3.27 -0.54
CA ALA A 65 -1.11 -2.18 -0.39
C ALA A 65 -0.38 -0.85 -0.12
N GLU A 66 -0.71 0.19 -0.89
CA GLU A 66 -0.29 1.57 -0.63
C GLU A 66 -1.50 2.43 -0.24
N PRO A 67 -1.85 2.49 1.06
CA PRO A 67 -2.96 3.29 1.54
C PRO A 67 -2.65 4.78 1.46
N PRO A 68 -3.68 5.64 1.39
CA PRO A 68 -3.46 7.06 1.45
C PRO A 68 -3.03 7.49 2.85
N GLY A 69 -2.34 8.64 2.92
CA GLY A 69 -1.80 9.18 4.18
C GLY A 69 -2.85 9.40 5.28
N GLN A 70 -4.14 9.59 4.94
CA GLN A 70 -5.23 9.74 5.91
C GLN A 70 -5.71 8.41 6.50
N CYS A 71 -5.44 7.28 5.84
CA CYS A 71 -5.81 5.94 6.31
C CYS A 71 -4.85 5.34 7.36
N MET A 72 -3.80 6.07 7.75
CA MET A 72 -2.78 5.63 8.71
C MET A 72 -3.39 5.14 10.04
N ASP A 73 -4.48 5.76 10.52
CA ASP A 73 -5.13 5.37 11.78
C ASP A 73 -5.98 4.10 11.67
N VAL A 74 -6.51 3.79 10.48
CA VAL A 74 -7.30 2.59 10.19
C VAL A 74 -6.39 1.40 9.92
N ALA A 75 -5.31 1.63 9.16
CA ALA A 75 -4.34 0.61 8.80
C ALA A 75 -3.69 0.03 10.08
N ARG A 76 -3.29 0.89 11.02
CA ARG A 76 -2.71 0.54 12.35
C ARG A 76 -3.57 -0.42 13.20
N ARG A 77 -4.89 -0.48 12.99
CA ARG A 77 -5.79 -1.34 13.77
C ARG A 77 -6.03 -2.73 13.17
N ARG A 78 -5.69 -2.96 11.90
CA ARG A 78 -5.99 -4.22 11.19
C ARG A 78 -4.76 -4.96 10.64
N PHE A 79 -3.63 -4.28 10.51
CA PHE A 79 -2.41 -4.88 9.95
C PHE A 79 -1.24 -4.79 10.94
N ARG A 80 -0.37 -5.80 10.97
CA ARG A 80 0.92 -5.71 11.67
C ARG A 80 1.88 -4.92 10.78
N PHE A 81 2.29 -3.74 11.25
CA PHE A 81 3.29 -2.93 10.57
C PHE A 81 4.69 -3.36 10.98
N VAL A 82 5.56 -3.55 10.00
CA VAL A 82 7.01 -3.50 10.20
C VAL A 82 7.45 -2.15 9.63
N ALA A 83 7.70 -1.18 10.51
CA ALA A 83 8.32 0.07 10.12
C ALA A 83 9.85 -0.11 10.13
N SER A 84 10.53 0.18 9.03
CA SER A 84 11.99 0.34 9.03
C SER A 84 12.33 1.80 9.31
N SER A 85 13.11 2.01 10.38
CA SER A 85 13.75 3.28 10.75
C SER A 85 14.77 3.75 9.72
#